data_AF-A0A4V0WMX4-F1
#
_entry.id   AF-A0A4V0WMX4-F1
#
_cell.length_a   1.000
_cell.length_b   1.000
_cell.length_c   1.000
_cell.angle_alpha   90.00
_cell.angle_beta   90.00
_cell.angle_gamma   90.00
#
_symmetry.space_group_name_H-M   'P 1'
#
loop_
_entity.id
_entity.type
_entity.pdbx_description
1 polymer ?
#
loop_
_entity_poly.entity_id
_entity_poly.type
_entity_poly.pdbx_seq_one_letter_code
_entity_poly.pdbx_strand_id
1 'polypeptide(L)'
;MNGRLPRGIRNNNPGNLDYVGQAGAHLETDVGSPRFAVFPTMDDGIRALRDQLVRYAVRGLKTVAAIISTYAPAGENDTAAYIATLCRQMNVAPDTVLDMDDPAIQQHMIYGITIMENGPGHISLTQINLALHTASDTTGTLLTSASWRGTEHDHAPGTPPVSAGCGGGFTLPTMGQD
;
A
#
# COMPACT_ATOMS: atom_id res chain seq x y z
N MET A 1 -0.66 -13.98 28.22
CA MET A 1 -1.20 -12.61 28.29
C MET A 1 -2.44 -12.57 27.41
N ASN A 2 -3.64 -12.44 27.98
CA ASN A 2 -4.85 -12.24 27.19
C ASN A 2 -4.87 -10.78 26.73
N GLY A 3 -4.03 -10.48 25.72
CA GLY A 3 -3.85 -9.15 25.17
C GLY A 3 -5.07 -8.75 24.36
N ARG A 4 -6.03 -8.07 24.98
CA ARG A 4 -7.14 -7.46 24.26
C ARG A 4 -6.56 -6.52 23.20
N LEU A 5 -6.96 -6.70 21.94
CA LEU A 5 -6.51 -5.84 20.84
C LEU A 5 -6.66 -4.35 21.20
N PRO A 6 -5.73 -3.47 20.78
CA PRO A 6 -5.84 -2.04 20.92
C PRO A 6 -7.16 -1.51 20.36
N ARG A 7 -7.66 -0.39 20.91
CA ARG A 7 -8.96 0.17 20.54
C ARG A 7 -9.07 0.47 19.06
N GLY A 8 -8.06 1.11 18.45
CA GLY A 8 -8.03 1.40 17.02
C GLY A 8 -8.13 0.13 16.18
N ILE A 9 -7.38 -0.92 16.54
CA ILE A 9 -7.45 -2.21 15.84
C ILE A 9 -8.84 -2.85 15.94
N ARG A 10 -9.49 -2.82 17.10
CA ARG A 10 -10.86 -3.32 17.27
C ARG A 10 -11.88 -2.53 16.44
N ASN A 11 -11.63 -1.24 16.27
CA ASN A 11 -12.50 -0.33 15.53
C ASN A 11 -12.20 -0.31 14.02
N ASN A 12 -11.31 -1.18 13.52
CA ASN A 12 -10.78 -1.10 12.15
C ASN A 12 -10.24 0.29 11.79
N ASN A 13 -9.71 1.00 12.78
CA ASN A 13 -9.30 2.40 12.68
C ASN A 13 -7.82 2.52 13.08
N PRO A 14 -6.90 2.24 12.14
CA PRO A 14 -5.47 2.16 12.44
C PRO A 14 -4.86 3.50 12.85
N GLY A 15 -5.52 4.62 12.49
CA GLY A 15 -5.10 5.95 12.90
C GLY A 15 -5.76 6.48 14.17
N ASN A 16 -6.72 5.77 14.78
CA ASN A 16 -7.60 6.38 15.78
C ASN A 16 -8.23 7.69 15.27
N LEU A 17 -8.71 7.71 14.02
CA LEU A 17 -9.42 8.86 13.46
C LEU A 17 -10.72 9.14 14.22
N ASP A 18 -10.95 10.40 14.58
CA ASP A 18 -12.22 10.84 15.14
C ASP A 18 -13.35 10.67 14.11
N TYR A 19 -14.54 10.31 14.57
CA TYR A 19 -15.70 10.18 13.70
C TYR A 19 -16.23 11.56 13.32
N VAL A 20 -16.22 11.86 12.02
CA VAL A 20 -16.70 13.11 11.43
C VAL A 20 -17.59 12.87 10.21
N GLY A 21 -18.17 11.68 10.09
CA GLY A 21 -19.03 11.29 8.97
C GLY A 21 -18.29 10.66 7.79
N GLN A 22 -17.15 9.99 8.04
CA GLN A 22 -16.46 9.19 7.03
C GLN A 22 -17.42 8.13 6.46
N ALA A 23 -17.34 7.90 5.15
CA ALA A 23 -18.23 6.98 4.44
C ALA A 23 -18.19 5.57 5.04
N GLY A 24 -19.36 4.99 5.30
CA GLY A 24 -19.51 3.64 5.87
C GLY A 24 -19.11 3.49 7.34
N ALA A 25 -18.46 4.48 7.95
CA ALA A 25 -18.10 4.46 9.35
C ALA A 25 -19.26 4.91 10.24
N HIS A 26 -19.21 4.51 11.51
CA HIS A 26 -20.08 5.02 12.57
C HIS A 26 -19.24 5.46 13.78
N LEU A 27 -19.84 6.27 14.66
CA LEU A 27 -19.24 6.57 15.96
C LEU A 27 -19.20 5.29 16.79
N GLU A 28 -18.06 5.01 17.42
CA GLU A 28 -17.96 3.87 18.33
C GLU A 28 -19.01 3.89 19.45
N THR A 29 -19.34 2.71 19.95
CA THR A 29 -20.37 2.50 20.97
C THR A 29 -19.78 1.77 22.17
N ASP A 30 -20.53 1.70 23.27
CA ASP A 30 -20.16 0.94 24.49
C ASP A 30 -18.83 1.35 25.15
N VAL A 31 -18.48 2.63 25.05
CA VAL A 31 -17.29 3.24 25.67
C VAL A 31 -17.68 4.52 26.42
N GLY A 32 -16.96 4.84 27.50
CA GLY A 32 -17.31 5.98 28.36
C GLY A 32 -17.18 7.35 27.69
N SER A 33 -16.37 7.47 26.64
CA SER A 33 -16.23 8.69 25.84
C SER A 33 -16.04 8.31 24.37
N PRO A 34 -17.16 8.15 23.63
CA PRO A 34 -17.14 7.88 22.20
C PRO A 34 -16.56 9.07 21.45
N ARG A 35 -15.56 8.82 20.60
CA ARG A 35 -14.96 9.84 19.74
C ARG A 35 -14.55 9.28 18.39
N PHE A 36 -14.08 8.04 18.36
CA PHE A 36 -13.45 7.45 17.19
C PHE A 36 -14.44 6.84 16.21
N ALA A 37 -14.06 6.89 14.94
CA ALA A 37 -14.73 6.15 13.88
C ALA A 37 -14.51 4.64 14.05
N VAL A 38 -15.55 3.86 13.77
CA VAL A 38 -15.50 2.41 13.56
C VAL A 38 -15.78 2.15 12.09
N PHE A 39 -14.80 1.55 11.41
CA PHE A 39 -14.90 1.25 9.98
C PHE A 39 -15.41 -0.17 9.72
N PRO A 40 -16.09 -0.42 8.59
CA PRO A 40 -16.57 -1.77 8.24
C PRO A 40 -15.45 -2.79 8.15
N THR A 41 -14.31 -2.42 7.56
CA THR A 41 -13.12 -3.26 7.43
C THR A 41 -11.84 -2.48 7.75
N MET A 42 -10.76 -3.20 8.10
CA MET A 42 -9.45 -2.58 8.31
C MET A 42 -8.97 -1.83 7.06
N ASP A 43 -9.27 -2.35 5.87
CA ASP A 43 -8.91 -1.72 4.61
C ASP A 43 -9.66 -0.39 4.42
N ASP A 44 -10.91 -0.28 4.86
CA ASP A 44 -11.63 1.00 4.88
C ASP A 44 -10.94 2.01 5.81
N GLY A 45 -10.49 1.59 6.99
CA GLY A 45 -9.77 2.45 7.94
C GLY A 45 -8.41 2.90 7.44
N ILE A 46 -7.65 2.00 6.78
CA ILE A 46 -6.37 2.34 6.13
C ILE A 46 -6.60 3.40 5.05
N ARG A 47 -7.63 3.22 4.22
CA ARG A 47 -7.98 4.17 3.17
C ARG A 47 -8.44 5.51 3.75
N ALA A 48 -9.23 5.51 4.82
CA ALA A 48 -9.65 6.73 5.51
C ALA A 48 -8.46 7.51 6.10
N LEU A 49 -7.46 6.82 6.64
CA LEU A 49 -6.21 7.44 7.12
C LEU A 49 -5.40 8.03 5.96
N ARG A 50 -5.26 7.29 4.85
CA ARG A 50 -4.66 7.83 3.62
C ARG A 50 -5.36 9.10 3.15
N ASP A 51 -6.70 9.10 3.09
CA ASP A 51 -7.47 10.26 2.66
C ASP A 51 -7.28 11.46 3.60
N GLN A 52 -7.13 11.22 4.90
CA GLN A 52 -6.83 12.28 5.87
C GLN A 52 -5.46 12.92 5.60
N LEU A 53 -4.46 12.08 5.33
CA LEU A 53 -3.11 12.54 5.01
C LEU A 53 -3.06 13.32 3.68
N VAL A 54 -3.79 12.86 2.65
CA VAL A 54 -3.95 13.59 1.38
C VAL A 54 -4.65 14.94 1.60
N ARG A 55 -5.71 14.99 2.44
CA ARG A 55 -6.37 16.26 2.80
C ARG A 55 -5.40 17.26 3.46
N TYR A 56 -4.46 16.79 4.27
CA TYR A 56 -3.41 17.65 4.83
C TYR A 56 -2.45 18.15 3.77
N ALA A 57 -1.99 17.28 2.86
CA ALA A 57 -1.11 17.66 1.76
C ALA A 57 -1.73 18.73 0.85
N VAL A 58 -3.02 18.59 0.51
CA VAL A 58 -3.79 19.58 -0.26
C VAL A 58 -3.87 20.93 0.45
N ARG A 59 -3.86 20.95 1.79
CA ARG A 59 -3.81 22.16 2.61
C ARG A 59 -2.40 22.73 2.80
N GLY A 60 -1.38 22.14 2.16
CA GLY A 60 0.01 22.58 2.21
C GLY A 60 0.86 21.95 3.30
N LEU A 61 0.35 20.98 4.06
CA LEU A 61 1.11 20.27 5.09
C LEU A 61 1.89 19.15 4.41
N LYS A 62 3.13 19.44 4.02
CA LYS A 62 3.92 18.54 3.16
C LYS A 62 5.14 17.92 3.84
N THR A 63 5.30 18.04 5.16
CA THR A 63 6.45 17.48 5.87
C THR A 63 5.99 16.60 7.02
N VAL A 64 6.83 15.67 7.49
CA VAL A 64 6.52 14.86 8.69
C VAL A 64 6.19 15.78 9.87
N ALA A 65 7.01 16.82 10.08
CA ALA A 65 6.78 17.76 11.17
C ALA A 65 5.42 18.48 11.07
N ALA A 66 5.03 18.97 9.88
CA ALA A 66 3.78 19.70 9.69
C ALA A 66 2.55 18.78 9.82
N ILE A 67 2.62 17.59 9.22
CA ILE A 67 1.55 16.59 9.28
C ILE A 67 1.33 16.14 10.73
N ILE A 68 2.39 15.73 11.43
CA ILE A 68 2.27 15.16 12.78
C ILE A 68 1.95 16.22 13.83
N SER A 69 2.46 17.45 13.69
CA SER A 69 2.04 18.56 14.58
C SER A 69 0.55 18.89 14.46
N THR A 70 -0.05 18.61 13.31
CA THR A 70 -1.51 18.77 13.10
C THR A 70 -2.28 17.53 13.56
N TYR A 71 -1.73 16.33 13.32
CA TYR A 71 -2.35 15.05 13.66
C TYR A 71 -2.40 14.82 15.17
N ALA A 72 -1.29 15.07 15.85
CA ALA A 72 -1.09 14.89 17.28
C ALA A 72 -0.44 16.16 17.88
N PRO A 73 -1.22 17.24 18.04
CA PRO A 73 -0.69 18.50 18.57
C PRO A 73 -0.14 18.32 19.99
N ALA A 74 0.83 19.18 20.33
CA ALA A 74 1.49 19.16 21.62
C ALA A 74 0.52 19.52 22.76
N GLY A 75 0.72 18.90 23.92
CA GLY A 75 -0.12 19.05 25.11
C GLY A 75 0.06 17.85 26.02
N GLU A 76 -0.71 16.80 25.77
CA GLU A 76 -0.56 15.49 26.43
C GLU A 76 0.28 14.49 25.60
N ASN A 77 0.60 14.84 24.34
CA ASN A 77 1.36 14.00 23.43
C ASN A 77 2.83 14.44 23.33
N ASP A 78 3.74 13.48 23.20
CA ASP A 78 5.12 13.75 22.79
C ASP A 78 5.21 13.82 21.26
N THR A 79 4.72 14.93 20.71
CA THR A 79 4.75 15.20 19.26
C THR A 79 6.18 15.14 18.70
N ALA A 80 7.19 15.55 19.47
CA ALA A 80 8.58 15.52 19.05
C ALA A 80 9.10 14.08 18.90
N ALA A 81 8.82 13.20 19.86
CA ALA A 81 9.14 11.78 19.76
C ALA A 81 8.40 11.08 18.61
N TYR A 82 7.16 11.49 18.33
CA TYR A 82 6.40 10.99 17.18
C TYR A 82 7.09 11.36 15.86
N ILE A 83 7.41 12.64 15.66
CA ILE A 83 8.13 13.12 14.48
C ILE A 83 9.46 12.38 14.34
N ALA A 84 10.25 12.27 15.41
CA ALA A 84 11.55 11.60 15.37
C ALA A 84 11.43 10.10 15.01
N THR A 85 10.40 9.42 15.49
CA THR A 85 10.15 8.01 15.19
C THR A 85 9.79 7.81 13.71
N LEU A 86 8.88 8.63 13.17
CA LEU A 86 8.52 8.58 11.75
C LEU A 86 9.69 8.93 10.84
N CYS A 87 10.43 10.01 11.15
CA CYS A 87 11.62 10.40 10.38
C CYS A 87 12.66 9.27 10.31
N ARG A 88 12.92 8.59 11.44
CA ARG A 88 13.82 7.44 11.47
C ARG A 88 13.31 6.26 10.65
N GLN A 89 12.02 5.96 10.72
CA GLN A 89 11.42 4.86 9.98
C GLN A 89 11.45 5.10 8.46
N MET A 90 11.23 6.36 8.05
CA MET A 90 11.16 6.77 6.66
C MET A 90 12.50 7.18 6.07
N ASN A 91 13.54 7.32 6.91
CA ASN A 91 14.85 7.84 6.54
C ASN A 91 14.78 9.23 5.85
N VAL A 92 14.00 10.14 6.45
CA VAL A 92 13.83 11.53 5.98
C VAL A 92 14.05 12.52 7.12
N ALA A 93 14.42 13.77 6.80
CA ALA A 93 14.46 14.84 7.79
C ALA A 93 13.04 15.36 8.10
N PRO A 94 12.80 15.95 9.29
CA PRO A 94 11.47 16.43 9.70
C PRO A 94 10.84 17.46 8.75
N ASP A 95 11.66 18.24 8.05
CA ASP A 95 11.32 19.30 7.11
C ASP A 95 11.41 18.86 5.64
N THR A 96 11.75 17.59 5.37
CA THR A 96 11.73 17.05 4.00
C THR A 96 10.32 17.12 3.44
N VAL A 97 10.19 17.73 2.26
CA VAL A 97 8.94 17.76 1.52
C VAL A 97 8.63 16.36 1.02
N LEU A 98 7.51 15.82 1.49
CA LEU A 98 6.96 14.53 1.11
C LEU A 98 6.04 14.70 -0.10
N ASP A 99 6.17 13.78 -1.04
CA ASP A 99 5.18 13.60 -2.10
C ASP A 99 4.07 12.67 -1.59
N MET A 100 2.93 13.25 -1.20
CA MET A 100 1.79 12.50 -0.70
C MET A 100 0.94 11.88 -1.82
N ASP A 101 1.34 12.02 -3.09
CA ASP A 101 0.78 11.24 -4.20
C ASP A 101 1.56 9.93 -4.44
N ASP A 102 2.78 9.80 -3.89
CA ASP A 102 3.58 8.57 -3.94
C ASP A 102 3.00 7.50 -2.98
N PRO A 103 2.53 6.34 -3.49
CA PRO A 103 2.00 5.25 -2.67
C PRO A 103 2.98 4.74 -1.61
N ALA A 104 4.29 4.74 -1.90
CA ALA A 104 5.30 4.30 -0.93
C ALA A 104 5.39 5.27 0.25
N ILE A 105 5.35 6.58 0.00
CA ILE A 105 5.33 7.60 1.06
C ILE A 105 4.04 7.49 1.88
N GLN A 106 2.88 7.35 1.22
CA GLN A 106 1.61 7.14 1.92
C GLN A 106 1.66 5.89 2.81
N GLN A 107 2.13 4.77 2.27
CA GLN A 107 2.25 3.51 2.98
C GLN A 107 3.13 3.63 4.23
N HIS A 108 4.30 4.26 4.11
CA HIS A 108 5.21 4.43 5.24
C HIS A 108 4.67 5.38 6.31
N MET A 109 3.97 6.46 5.91
CA MET A 109 3.29 7.36 6.84
C MET A 109 2.18 6.62 7.61
N ILE A 110 1.32 5.89 6.92
CA ILE A 110 0.23 5.10 7.52
C ILE A 110 0.79 4.06 8.48
N TYR A 111 1.85 3.35 8.08
CA TYR A 111 2.48 2.32 8.91
C TYR A 111 3.06 2.92 10.19
N GLY A 112 3.79 4.04 10.08
CA GLY A 112 4.36 4.73 11.24
C GLY A 112 3.29 5.24 12.20
N ILE A 113 2.22 5.83 11.67
CA ILE A 113 1.08 6.28 12.48
C ILE A 113 0.44 5.10 13.21
N THR A 114 0.20 4.00 12.51
CA THR A 114 -0.42 2.80 13.09
C THR A 114 0.38 2.25 14.26
N ILE A 115 1.71 2.16 14.13
CA ILE A 115 2.58 1.68 15.21
C ILE A 115 2.50 2.61 16.43
N MET A 116 2.48 3.92 16.21
CA MET A 116 2.41 4.88 17.31
C MET A 116 1.06 4.83 18.03
N GLU A 117 -0.03 4.64 17.28
CA GLU A 117 -1.40 4.62 17.82
C GLU A 117 -1.78 3.30 18.49
N ASN A 118 -1.28 2.17 17.98
CA ASN A 118 -1.74 0.84 18.38
C ASN A 118 -0.62 -0.08 18.88
N GLY A 119 0.64 0.34 18.79
CA GLY A 119 1.79 -0.53 18.96
C GLY A 119 2.08 -1.37 17.71
N PRO A 120 3.28 -2.02 17.66
CA PRO A 120 3.70 -2.81 16.53
C PRO A 120 2.95 -4.15 16.43
N GLY A 121 2.98 -4.78 15.25
CA GLY A 121 2.56 -6.16 15.05
C GLY A 121 1.08 -6.39 14.73
N HIS A 122 0.29 -5.33 14.57
CA HIS A 122 -1.14 -5.43 14.26
C HIS A 122 -1.48 -5.31 12.77
N ILE A 123 -0.67 -4.55 12.02
CA ILE A 123 -0.88 -4.31 10.58
C ILE A 123 0.49 -4.35 9.91
N SER A 124 0.57 -4.99 8.74
CA SER A 124 1.80 -5.08 7.96
C SER A 124 1.84 -4.05 6.85
N LEU A 125 3.05 -3.71 6.40
CA LEU A 125 3.25 -2.89 5.19
C LEU A 125 2.52 -3.49 3.98
N THR A 126 2.52 -4.81 3.82
CA THR A 126 1.82 -5.51 2.74
C THR A 126 0.31 -5.29 2.81
N GLN A 127 -0.30 -5.39 4.00
CA GLN A 127 -1.72 -5.15 4.17
C GLN A 127 -2.10 -3.71 3.82
N ILE A 128 -1.27 -2.74 4.24
CA ILE A 128 -1.47 -1.34 3.86
C ILE A 128 -1.42 -1.19 2.35
N ASN A 129 -0.39 -1.75 1.71
CA ASN A 129 -0.24 -1.66 0.26
C ASN A 129 -1.46 -2.24 -0.48
N LEU A 130 -1.95 -3.41 -0.06
CA LEU A 130 -3.14 -4.02 -0.66
C LEU A 130 -4.37 -3.11 -0.53
N ALA A 131 -4.63 -2.57 0.66
CA ALA A 131 -5.76 -1.66 0.90
C ALA A 131 -5.67 -0.37 0.08
N LEU A 132 -4.47 0.12 -0.22
CA LEU A 132 -4.29 1.33 -1.03
C LEU A 132 -4.55 1.07 -2.54
N HIS A 133 -4.28 -0.14 -3.03
CA HIS A 133 -4.44 -0.50 -4.45
C HIS A 133 -5.83 -1.05 -4.80
N THR A 134 -6.51 -1.76 -3.90
CA THR A 134 -7.83 -2.36 -4.19
C THR A 134 -8.94 -1.34 -4.47
N ALA A 135 -8.83 -0.11 -3.97
CA ALA A 135 -9.76 0.96 -4.30
C ALA A 135 -9.63 1.45 -5.75
N SER A 136 -8.44 1.31 -6.35
CA SER A 136 -8.19 1.73 -7.74
C SER A 136 -8.81 0.76 -8.75
N ASP A 137 -8.96 -0.52 -8.39
CA ASP A 137 -9.49 -1.56 -9.29
C ASP A 137 -11.02 -1.70 -9.26
N THR A 138 -11.71 -1.16 -8.24
CA THR A 138 -13.16 -1.35 -8.11
C THR A 138 -14.00 -0.40 -8.99
N THR A 139 -13.38 0.54 -9.72
CA THR A 139 -14.11 1.42 -10.67
C THR A 139 -14.24 0.82 -12.07
N GLY A 140 -13.72 -0.38 -12.34
CA GLY A 140 -13.87 -1.03 -13.64
C GLY A 140 -13.77 -2.54 -13.55
N THR A 141 -14.82 -3.21 -14.03
CA THR A 141 -14.91 -4.65 -14.36
C THR A 141 -15.79 -5.47 -13.41
N LEU A 142 -17.11 -5.35 -13.62
CA LEU A 142 -17.95 -6.54 -13.67
C LEU A 142 -17.66 -7.27 -14.99
N LEU A 143 -16.80 -8.29 -14.98
CA LEU A 143 -16.86 -9.37 -15.98
C LEU A 143 -16.42 -10.69 -15.35
N THR A 144 -17.45 -11.47 -15.03
CA THR A 144 -17.61 -12.92 -15.32
C THR A 144 -16.33 -13.74 -15.51
N SER A 145 -16.21 -14.74 -14.63
CA SER A 145 -15.54 -16.02 -14.83
C SER A 145 -15.44 -16.46 -16.30
N ALA A 146 -14.23 -16.50 -16.84
CA ALA A 146 -13.90 -17.29 -18.01
C ALA A 146 -12.59 -18.04 -17.76
N SER A 147 -12.76 -19.34 -17.57
CA SER A 147 -11.72 -20.37 -17.52
C SER A 147 -10.69 -20.20 -18.64
N TRP A 148 -9.42 -20.18 -18.26
CA TRP A 148 -8.31 -20.38 -19.18
C TRP A 148 -8.36 -21.81 -19.75
N ARG A 149 -8.77 -21.93 -21.01
CA ARG A 149 -8.53 -23.12 -21.85
C ARG A 149 -7.82 -22.64 -23.11
N GLY A 150 -6.58 -23.07 -23.30
CA GLY A 150 -5.86 -22.89 -24.54
C GLY A 150 -6.43 -23.76 -25.66
N THR A 151 -6.20 -23.33 -26.89
CA THR A 151 -5.96 -24.16 -28.08
C THR A 151 -5.48 -23.24 -29.21
N GLU A 152 -4.20 -23.38 -29.55
CA GLU A 152 -3.72 -23.82 -30.87
C GLU A 152 -4.54 -23.34 -32.09
N HIS A 153 -3.95 -22.47 -32.90
CA HIS A 153 -4.38 -22.20 -34.28
C HIS A 153 -3.20 -22.42 -35.22
N ASP A 154 -3.03 -23.68 -35.64
CA ASP A 154 -2.36 -24.03 -36.90
C ASP A 154 -3.33 -24.95 -37.66
N HIS A 155 -3.62 -24.64 -38.92
CA HIS A 155 -3.83 -25.63 -40.00
C HIS A 155 -4.10 -24.95 -41.35
N ALA A 156 -3.23 -25.23 -42.33
CA ALA A 156 -3.62 -25.75 -43.65
C ALA A 156 -2.37 -26.26 -44.43
N PRO A 157 -2.52 -27.22 -45.38
CA PRO A 157 -1.63 -28.40 -45.44
C PRO A 157 -1.00 -28.73 -46.82
N GLY A 158 -0.10 -29.73 -46.82
CA GLY A 158 0.33 -30.55 -47.97
C GLY A 158 1.70 -30.13 -48.54
N THR A 159 2.70 -30.99 -48.80
CA THR A 159 2.77 -32.42 -49.18
C THR A 159 4.17 -33.00 -48.87
N PRO A 160 4.37 -34.33 -48.76
CA PRO A 160 5.70 -34.99 -48.75
C PRO A 160 5.93 -35.82 -50.05
N PRO A 161 6.99 -36.64 -50.20
CA PRO A 161 8.39 -36.59 -49.71
C PRO A 161 9.41 -36.80 -50.87
N VAL A 162 10.73 -36.76 -50.63
CA VAL A 162 11.69 -37.83 -51.04
C VAL A 162 13.12 -37.57 -50.51
N SER A 163 13.75 -38.65 -50.07
CA SER A 163 15.15 -38.81 -49.66
C SER A 163 16.16 -38.52 -50.79
N ALA A 164 17.36 -38.05 -50.44
CA ALA A 164 18.65 -38.73 -50.68
C ALA A 164 19.85 -37.76 -50.68
N GLY A 165 20.93 -38.18 -50.00
CA GLY A 165 22.27 -38.16 -50.60
C GLY A 165 23.25 -37.08 -50.17
N CYS A 166 24.36 -37.55 -49.55
CA CYS A 166 25.76 -37.13 -49.74
C CYS A 166 26.12 -35.65 -49.42
N GLY A 167 27.09 -35.30 -48.60
CA GLY A 167 28.38 -35.93 -48.32
C GLY A 167 29.51 -34.94 -48.63
N GLY A 168 30.23 -34.49 -47.61
CA GLY A 168 31.68 -34.20 -47.69
C GLY A 168 32.18 -32.77 -47.96
N GLY A 169 33.10 -32.32 -47.08
CA GLY A 169 34.20 -31.38 -47.35
C GLY A 169 33.91 -29.90 -47.08
N PHE A 170 34.84 -29.03 -46.66
CA PHE A 170 36.28 -29.14 -46.36
C PHE A 170 36.71 -27.78 -45.72
N THR A 171 37.49 -27.85 -44.62
CA THR A 171 38.53 -26.92 -44.05
C THR A 171 38.41 -25.37 -43.97
N LEU A 172 38.89 -24.88 -42.82
CA LEU A 172 39.35 -23.51 -42.49
C LEU A 172 40.69 -23.12 -43.17
N PRO A 173 41.03 -21.81 -43.25
CA PRO A 173 42.19 -21.27 -42.49
C PRO A 173 41.97 -19.84 -41.92
N THR A 174 42.40 -19.56 -40.68
CA THR A 174 43.65 -18.87 -40.23
C THR A 174 43.64 -17.33 -40.36
N MET A 175 43.62 -16.61 -39.23
CA MET A 175 43.89 -15.16 -39.12
C MET A 175 45.30 -14.96 -38.57
N GLY A 176 46.11 -14.16 -39.27
CA GLY A 176 47.43 -13.71 -38.87
C GLY A 176 47.37 -12.46 -37.99
N GLN A 177 48.43 -12.28 -37.21
CA GLN A 177 48.68 -11.19 -36.27
C GLN A 177 49.22 -9.95 -36.97
N ASP A 178 48.94 -8.80 -36.37
CA ASP A 178 49.87 -7.68 -36.20
C ASP A 178 49.86 -7.27 -34.72
#